data_AF-A0A520HY16-F1
#
_entry.id   AF-A0A520HY16-F1
#
_cell.length_a   1.000
_cell.length_b   1.000
_cell.length_c   1.000
_cell.angle_alpha   90.00
_cell.angle_beta   90.00
_cell.angle_gamma   90.00
#
_symmetry.space_group_name_H-M   'P 1'
#
loop_
_entity.id
_entity.type
_entity.pdbx_description
1 polymer ?
#
loop_
_entity_poly.entity_id
_entity_poly.type
_entity_poly.pdbx_seq_one_letter_code
_entity_poly.pdbx_strand_id
1 'polypeptide(L)'
;MIRAHLPTLALLLLATPALAAGFQDTAGLDRAVAAFAGHPVGEEGGARAPVDSRLKLAQCPTVALSWRTPAHDAVVITCSGP
;
A
#
# COMPACT_ATOMS: atom_id res chain seq x y z
N MET A 1 -25.07 7.43 -50.53
CA MET A 1 -24.80 8.61 -49.67
C MET A 1 -24.18 8.09 -48.38
N ILE A 2 -22.85 7.98 -48.35
CA ILE A 2 -22.09 7.46 -47.20
C ILE A 2 -21.13 8.57 -46.79
N ARG A 3 -21.33 9.14 -45.61
CA ARG A 3 -20.37 10.07 -45.01
C ARG A 3 -20.13 9.60 -43.58
N ALA A 4 -19.24 8.62 -43.48
CA ALA A 4 -18.72 8.12 -42.22
C ALA A 4 -17.87 9.22 -41.58
N HIS A 5 -18.41 9.89 -40.57
CA HIS A 5 -17.69 10.82 -39.73
C HIS A 5 -17.00 10.01 -38.62
N LEU A 6 -15.74 9.64 -38.83
CA LEU A 6 -14.89 9.09 -37.75
C LEU A 6 -14.50 10.24 -36.81
N PRO A 7 -14.87 10.21 -35.52
CA PRO A 7 -14.36 11.17 -34.57
C PRO A 7 -12.92 10.77 -34.21
N THR A 8 -12.01 11.71 -34.38
CA THR A 8 -10.59 11.58 -34.06
C THR A 8 -10.44 11.43 -32.55
N LEU A 9 -10.25 10.21 -32.06
CA LEU A 9 -10.04 9.90 -30.65
C LEU A 9 -8.61 10.35 -30.28
N ALA A 10 -8.49 11.53 -29.67
CA ALA A 10 -7.23 12.03 -29.13
C ALA A 10 -6.82 11.19 -27.90
N LEU A 11 -5.86 10.31 -28.10
CA LEU A 11 -5.28 9.47 -27.05
C LEU A 11 -4.29 10.31 -26.22
N LEU A 12 -4.77 10.92 -25.15
CA LEU A 12 -3.93 11.57 -24.13
C LEU A 12 -3.21 10.48 -23.32
N LEU A 13 -1.96 10.15 -23.69
CA LEU A 13 -1.06 9.40 -22.83
C LEU A 13 -0.72 10.26 -21.61
N LEU A 14 -1.38 10.01 -20.49
CA LEU A 14 -0.94 10.47 -19.18
C LEU A 14 0.38 9.75 -18.88
N ALA A 15 1.50 10.44 -19.09
CA ALA A 15 2.80 9.99 -18.61
C ALA A 15 2.75 9.99 -17.07
N THR A 16 2.53 8.83 -16.47
CA THR A 16 2.70 8.65 -15.03
C THR A 16 4.17 8.87 -14.72
N PRO A 17 4.52 9.83 -13.85
CA PRO A 17 5.90 9.97 -13.43
C PRO A 17 6.26 8.67 -12.72
N ALA A 18 7.24 7.95 -13.27
CA ALA A 18 7.91 6.89 -12.54
C ALA A 18 8.63 7.57 -11.38
N LEU A 19 7.96 7.64 -10.23
CA LEU A 19 8.56 8.03 -8.96
C LEU A 19 9.80 7.15 -8.80
N ALA A 20 10.98 7.76 -8.71
CA ALA A 20 12.21 7.05 -8.39
C ALA A 20 11.92 6.14 -7.19
N ALA A 21 11.86 4.82 -7.44
CA ALA A 21 11.27 3.91 -6.48
C ALA A 21 12.24 3.72 -5.31
N GLY A 22 12.04 4.52 -4.25
CA GLY A 22 12.60 4.23 -2.94
C GLY A 22 12.04 2.91 -2.39
N PHE A 23 12.62 2.45 -1.28
CA PHE A 23 12.01 1.37 -0.51
C PHE A 23 10.75 1.88 0.22
N GLN A 24 9.87 0.96 0.57
CA GLN A 24 8.64 1.27 1.28
C GLN A 24 8.91 2.05 2.59
N ASP A 25 8.07 3.04 2.86
CA ASP A 25 8.04 3.74 4.16
C ASP A 25 7.54 2.80 5.25
N THR A 26 8.45 2.17 5.99
CA THR A 26 8.11 1.25 7.09
C THR A 26 7.44 1.98 8.25
N ALA A 27 7.80 3.24 8.53
CA ALA A 27 7.15 4.03 9.56
C ALA A 27 5.69 4.35 9.18
N GLY A 28 5.42 4.55 7.89
CA GLY A 28 4.06 4.64 7.34
C GLY A 28 3.25 3.37 7.55
N LEU A 29 3.86 2.20 7.32
CA LEU A 29 3.23 0.91 7.60
C LEU A 29 2.93 0.73 9.10
N ASP A 30 3.86 1.07 9.98
CA ASP A 30 3.67 0.98 11.44
C ASP A 30 2.49 1.84 11.91
N ARG A 31 2.35 3.07 11.37
CA ARG A 31 1.18 3.92 11.66
C ARG A 31 -0.13 3.30 11.19
N ALA A 32 -0.14 2.69 10.01
CA ALA A 32 -1.33 2.03 9.47
C ALA A 32 -1.72 0.80 10.33
N VAL A 33 -0.73 0.01 10.77
CA VAL A 33 -0.93 -1.13 11.67
C VAL A 33 -1.49 -0.67 13.02
N ALA A 34 -0.92 0.38 13.62
CA ALA A 34 -1.42 0.91 14.89
C ALA A 34 -2.87 1.42 14.78
N ALA A 35 -3.20 2.11 13.68
CA ALA A 35 -4.56 2.57 13.41
C ALA A 35 -5.55 1.40 13.22
N PHE A 36 -5.13 0.32 12.56
CA PHE A 36 -5.95 -0.88 12.37
C PHE A 36 -6.15 -1.67 13.67
N ALA A 37 -5.08 -1.84 14.45
CA ALA A 37 -5.11 -2.56 15.72
C ALA A 37 -5.83 -1.80 16.84
N GLY A 38 -5.89 -0.46 16.73
CA GLY A 38 -6.45 0.42 17.76
C GLY A 38 -5.50 0.70 18.92
N HIS A 39 -4.29 0.15 18.88
CA HIS A 39 -3.26 0.28 19.92
C HIS A 39 -1.91 0.67 19.31
N PRO A 40 -1.14 1.56 19.96
CA PRO A 40 0.22 1.90 19.57
C PRO A 40 1.17 0.70 19.60
N VAL A 41 2.27 0.81 18.85
CA VAL A 41 3.37 -0.15 18.91
C VAL A 41 3.98 -0.16 20.32
N GLY A 42 4.14 -1.36 20.89
CA GLY A 42 4.70 -1.57 22.23
C GLY A 42 3.69 -1.51 23.38
N GLU A 43 2.42 -1.19 23.11
CA GLU A 43 1.35 -1.28 24.09
C GLU A 43 0.64 -2.65 24.04
N GLU A 44 -0.03 -3.00 25.14
CA GLU A 44 -0.90 -4.18 25.18
C GLU A 44 -1.99 -4.09 24.11
N GLY A 45 -2.13 -5.15 23.31
CA GLY A 45 -3.02 -5.18 22.14
C GLY A 45 -2.43 -4.59 20.86
N GLY A 46 -1.26 -3.96 20.91
CA GLY A 46 -0.55 -3.41 19.76
C GLY A 46 0.51 -4.34 19.17
N ALA A 47 1.14 -3.91 18.07
CA ALA A 47 2.31 -4.62 17.55
C ALA A 47 3.46 -4.56 18.56
N ARG A 48 4.18 -5.67 18.75
CA ARG A 48 5.26 -5.74 19.76
C ARG A 48 6.44 -4.80 19.48
N ALA A 49 6.74 -4.59 18.21
CA ALA A 49 7.88 -3.80 17.75
C ALA A 49 7.58 -3.21 16.36
N PRO A 50 8.24 -2.10 15.98
CA PRO A 50 8.12 -1.53 14.65
C PRO A 50 8.74 -2.45 13.59
N VAL A 51 8.35 -2.26 12.34
CA VAL A 51 9.02 -2.90 11.20
C VAL A 51 10.48 -2.42 11.14
N ASP A 52 11.42 -3.35 10.94
CA ASP A 52 12.84 -3.03 10.82
C ASP A 52 13.07 -2.10 9.61
N SER A 53 13.53 -0.86 9.90
CA SER A 53 13.76 0.19 8.89
C SER A 53 14.91 -0.12 7.94
N ARG A 54 15.70 -1.17 8.20
CA ARG A 54 16.77 -1.65 7.33
C ARG A 54 16.25 -2.58 6.24
N LEU A 55 14.98 -3.01 6.33
CA LEU A 55 14.36 -3.84 5.31
C LEU A 55 14.16 -3.05 4.01
N LYS A 56 14.67 -3.62 2.93
CA LYS A 56 14.54 -3.10 1.57
C LYS A 56 13.25 -3.61 0.94
N LEU A 57 12.11 -3.24 1.52
CA LEU A 57 10.80 -3.67 1.06
C LEU A 57 10.46 -3.02 -0.29
N ALA A 58 9.85 -3.80 -1.17
CA ALA A 58 9.27 -3.29 -2.41
C ALA A 58 8.13 -2.31 -2.09
N GLN A 59 7.91 -1.34 -2.98
CA GLN A 59 6.83 -0.37 -2.84
C GLN A 59 5.48 -1.08 -2.76
N CYS A 60 4.63 -0.60 -1.85
CA CYS A 60 3.31 -1.15 -1.59
C CYS A 60 2.25 -0.08 -1.92
N PRO A 61 1.90 0.13 -3.20
CA PRO A 61 1.00 1.21 -3.61
C PRO A 61 -0.44 0.98 -3.11
N THR A 62 -0.87 -0.27 -2.98
CA THR A 62 -2.12 -0.65 -2.34
C THR A 62 -1.82 -1.53 -1.14
N VAL A 63 -2.01 -0.98 0.06
CA VAL A 63 -1.86 -1.70 1.33
C VAL A 63 -3.21 -2.29 1.72
N ALA A 64 -3.23 -3.57 2.06
CA ALA A 64 -4.34 -4.22 2.74
C ALA A 64 -3.85 -4.84 4.07
N LEU A 65 -4.70 -4.77 5.08
CA LEU A 65 -4.41 -5.23 6.44
C LEU A 65 -5.44 -6.29 6.86
N SER A 66 -4.97 -7.33 7.52
CA SER A 66 -5.84 -8.36 8.10
C SER A 66 -5.24 -8.94 9.37
N TRP A 67 -6.08 -9.51 10.22
CA TRP A 67 -5.60 -10.32 11.34
C TRP A 67 -5.13 -11.68 10.83
N ARG A 68 -3.97 -12.13 11.31
CA ARG A 68 -3.40 -13.44 10.97
C ARG A 68 -4.27 -14.58 11.48
N THR A 69 -4.81 -14.43 12.69
CA THR A 69 -5.63 -15.44 13.37
C THR A 69 -6.82 -14.77 14.06
N PRO A 70 -7.85 -15.55 14.48
CA PRO A 70 -8.95 -15.02 15.29
C PRO A 70 -8.52 -14.44 16.63
N ALA A 71 -7.32 -14.79 17.13
CA ALA A 71 -6.80 -14.26 18.38
C ALA A 71 -6.15 -12.87 18.23
N HIS A 72 -6.07 -12.33 17.01
CA HIS A 72 -5.52 -11.00 16.70
C HIS A 72 -4.08 -10.81 17.21
N ASP A 73 -3.27 -11.87 17.15
CA ASP A 73 -1.89 -11.89 17.63
C ASP A 73 -0.89 -11.18 16.70
N ALA A 74 -1.25 -11.05 15.42
CA ALA A 74 -0.43 -10.37 14.42
C ALA A 74 -1.30 -9.76 13.31
N VAL A 75 -0.90 -8.57 12.86
CA VAL A 75 -1.43 -7.96 11.63
C VAL A 75 -0.60 -8.42 10.44
N VAL A 76 -1.26 -8.87 9.38
CA VAL A 76 -0.66 -9.20 8.10
C VAL A 76 -0.84 -8.01 7.16
N ILE A 77 0.26 -7.55 6.60
CA ILE A 77 0.28 -6.54 5.54
C ILE A 77 0.38 -7.29 4.22
N THR A 78 -0.59 -7.09 3.33
CA THR A 78 -0.53 -7.54 1.94
C THR A 78 -0.47 -6.36 1.00
N CYS A 79 0.35 -6.50 -0.03
CA CYS A 79 0.54 -5.49 -1.06
C CYS A 79 -0.04 -5.99 -2.38
N SER A 80 -0.79 -5.13 -3.05
CA SER A 80 -1.30 -5.39 -4.40
C SER A 80 -1.18 -4.15 -5.28
N GLY A 81 -1.18 -4.37 -6.59
CA GLY A 81 -0.94 -3.34 -7.59
C GLY A 81 -0.16 -3.92 -8.77
N PRO A 82 -0.21 -3.27 -9.94
CA PRO A 82 0.56 -3.68 -11.12
C PRO A 82 2.07 -3.54 -10.91
#